data_AF-A0A7X6MAK7-F1
#
_entry.id   AF-A0A7X6MAK7-F1
#
_cell.length_a   1.000
_cell.length_b   1.000
_cell.length_c   1.000
_cell.angle_alpha   90.00
_cell.angle_beta   90.00
_cell.angle_gamma   90.00
#
_symmetry.space_group_name_H-M   'P 1'
#
loop_
_entity.id
_entity.type
_entity.pdbx_description
1 polymer ?
#
loop_
_entity_poly.entity_id
_entity_poly.type
_entity_poly.pdbx_seq_one_letter_code
_entity_poly.pdbx_strand_id
1 'polypeptide(L)'
;MLFGFYLSWRATRLHRLHHRVDTARAALEAALERRLDAASALAAADGTDATRALPGAAAAAREARDRQRELAESALSRTLRAALESPGPAERSELLRPHLIEVEAAAKGVHMARTFYNGAVADTRRARRSRLVRTFRLAGTASLPDFFEIDDQPPRILLLHVGPDTP
;
A
#
# COMPACT_ATOMS: atom_id res chain seq x y z
N MET A 1 20.96 9.07 -39.27
CA MET A 1 19.74 9.84 -38.88
C MET A 1 18.73 8.98 -38.10
N LEU A 2 18.32 7.78 -38.53
CA LEU A 2 17.38 6.93 -37.77
C LEU A 2 17.84 6.55 -36.34
N PHE A 3 19.14 6.35 -36.13
CA PHE A 3 19.70 5.99 -34.82
C PHE A 3 19.50 7.06 -33.74
N GLY A 4 19.63 8.35 -34.07
CA GLY A 4 19.48 9.46 -33.11
C GLY A 4 18.02 9.64 -32.67
N PHE A 5 17.09 9.57 -33.61
CA PHE A 5 15.64 9.62 -33.31
C PHE A 5 15.21 8.41 -32.44
N TYR A 6 15.73 7.22 -32.76
CA TYR A 6 15.46 6.00 -31.99
C TYR A 6 16.01 6.06 -30.55
N LEU A 7 17.22 6.63 -30.38
CA LEU A 7 17.84 6.82 -29.07
C LEU A 7 17.06 7.84 -28.23
N SER A 8 16.63 8.94 -28.85
CA SER A 8 15.82 9.97 -28.19
C SER A 8 14.45 9.44 -27.78
N TRP A 9 13.77 8.69 -28.66
CA TRP A 9 12.48 8.05 -28.34
C TRP A 9 12.60 7.06 -27.17
N ARG A 10 13.69 6.31 -27.08
CA ARG A 10 13.93 5.37 -25.96
C ARG A 10 14.36 6.04 -24.66
N ALA A 11 15.14 7.12 -24.70
CA ALA A 11 15.48 7.91 -23.53
C ALA A 11 14.20 8.47 -22.86
N THR A 12 13.29 9.02 -23.66
CA THR A 12 11.98 9.49 -23.19
C THR A 12 11.13 8.35 -22.63
N ARG A 13 11.15 7.17 -23.25
CA ARG A 13 10.41 6.00 -22.77
C ARG A 13 10.93 5.45 -21.44
N LEU A 14 12.25 5.40 -21.25
CA LEU A 14 12.85 4.96 -19.98
C LEU A 14 12.62 5.98 -18.87
N HIS A 15 12.74 7.27 -19.17
CA HIS A 15 12.45 8.35 -18.23
C HIS A 15 11.00 8.31 -17.75
N ARG A 16 10.03 8.10 -18.65
CA ARG A 16 8.61 7.93 -18.29
C ARG A 16 8.36 6.71 -17.40
N LEU A 17 9.10 5.61 -17.58
CA LEU A 17 8.97 4.43 -16.73
C LEU A 17 9.52 4.68 -15.33
N HIS A 18 10.70 5.30 -15.21
CA HIS A 18 11.25 5.68 -13.91
C HIS A 18 10.33 6.66 -13.17
N HIS A 19 9.90 7.73 -13.84
CA HIS A 19 8.97 8.69 -13.26
C HIS A 19 7.66 8.02 -12.81
N ARG A 20 7.14 7.05 -13.58
CA ARG A 20 5.93 6.31 -13.18
C ARG A 20 6.15 5.46 -11.94
N VAL A 21 7.32 4.82 -11.80
CA VAL A 21 7.68 4.09 -10.57
C VAL A 21 7.78 5.05 -9.39
N ASP A 22 8.44 6.20 -9.55
CA ASP A 22 8.61 7.20 -8.50
C ASP A 22 7.27 7.79 -8.05
N THR A 23 6.38 8.11 -8.99
CA THR A 23 5.02 8.57 -8.67
C THR A 23 4.19 7.48 -7.98
N ALA A 24 4.28 6.23 -8.44
CA ALA A 24 3.57 5.12 -7.79
C ALA A 24 4.13 4.82 -6.39
N ARG A 25 5.44 5.00 -6.19
CA ARG A 25 6.11 4.89 -4.89
C ARG A 25 5.58 5.94 -3.91
N ALA A 26 5.55 7.21 -4.33
CA ALA A 26 5.01 8.30 -3.51
C ALA A 26 3.53 8.09 -3.17
N ALA A 27 2.73 7.60 -4.12
CA ALA A 27 1.33 7.28 -3.89
C ALA A 27 1.14 6.13 -2.88
N LEU A 28 1.99 5.10 -2.94
CA LEU A 28 2.03 4.01 -1.97
C LEU A 28 2.39 4.52 -0.58
N GLU A 29 3.45 5.33 -0.46
CA GLU A 29 3.87 5.91 0.82
C GLU A 29 2.76 6.76 1.46
N ALA A 30 2.08 7.60 0.66
CA ALA A 30 0.94 8.38 1.14
C ALA A 30 -0.29 7.52 1.52
N ALA A 31 -0.49 6.38 0.86
CA ALA A 31 -1.56 5.44 1.24
C ALA A 31 -1.24 4.72 2.55
N LEU A 32 0.03 4.33 2.75
CA LEU A 32 0.49 3.73 4.00
C LEU A 32 0.34 4.72 5.16
N GLU A 33 0.81 5.96 5.01
CA GLU A 33 0.72 6.97 6.08
C GLU A 33 -0.73 7.22 6.53
N ARG A 34 -1.65 7.40 5.56
CA ARG A 34 -3.08 7.56 5.85
C ARG A 34 -3.66 6.38 6.62
N ARG A 35 -3.19 5.16 6.36
CA ARG A 35 -3.61 3.96 7.10
C ARG A 35 -3.08 3.97 8.53
N LEU A 36 -1.85 4.42 8.74
CA LEU A 36 -1.24 4.54 10.06
C LEU A 36 -1.99 5.57 10.91
N ASP A 37 -2.41 6.67 10.30
CA ASP A 37 -3.23 7.71 10.93
C ASP A 37 -4.62 7.16 11.28
N ALA A 38 -5.31 6.52 10.32
CA ALA A 38 -6.62 5.92 10.55
C ALA A 38 -6.61 4.84 11.66
N ALA A 39 -5.58 4.01 11.71
CA ALA A 39 -5.42 3.00 12.77
C ALA A 39 -5.18 3.64 14.15
N SER A 40 -4.41 4.73 14.20
CA SER A 40 -4.14 5.46 15.44
C SER A 40 -5.40 6.20 15.92
N ALA A 41 -6.16 6.80 15.00
CA ALA A 41 -7.43 7.46 15.29
C ALA A 41 -8.49 6.48 15.79
N LEU A 42 -8.60 5.29 15.18
CA LEU A 42 -9.47 4.22 15.65
C LEU A 42 -9.15 3.83 17.09
N ALA A 43 -7.87 3.65 17.42
CA ALA A 43 -7.45 3.29 18.77
C ALA A 43 -7.75 4.38 19.80
N ALA A 44 -7.56 5.65 19.42
CA ALA A 44 -7.88 6.79 20.28
C ALA A 44 -9.38 6.93 20.54
N ALA A 45 -10.22 6.65 19.54
CA ALA A 45 -11.67 6.70 19.67
C ALA A 45 -12.25 5.51 20.45
N ASP A 46 -11.63 4.34 20.32
CA ASP A 46 -12.09 3.10 20.95
C ASP A 46 -11.68 2.99 22.43
N GLY A 47 -10.41 3.29 22.76
CA GLY A 47 -9.93 3.31 24.14
C GLY A 47 -9.96 1.96 24.88
N THR A 48 -10.17 0.84 24.20
CA THR A 48 -10.23 -0.49 24.83
C THR A 48 -8.95 -1.30 24.66
N ASP A 49 -8.84 -2.39 25.43
CA ASP A 49 -7.72 -3.35 25.30
C ASP A 49 -7.61 -3.98 23.91
N ALA A 50 -8.72 -4.07 23.15
CA ALA A 50 -8.72 -4.66 21.81
C ALA A 50 -7.92 -3.83 20.79
N THR A 51 -7.88 -2.49 20.94
CA THR A 51 -7.18 -1.58 20.03
C THR A 51 -5.87 -1.03 20.60
N ARG A 52 -5.55 -1.33 21.87
CA ARG A 52 -4.36 -0.84 22.59
C ARG A 52 -3.03 -1.08 21.86
N ALA A 53 -2.94 -2.16 21.07
CA ALA A 53 -1.73 -2.49 20.32
C ALA A 53 -1.55 -1.68 19.01
N LEU A 54 -2.61 -1.02 18.50
CA LEU A 54 -2.59 -0.34 17.20
C LEU A 54 -1.62 0.85 17.14
N PRO A 55 -1.54 1.77 18.13
CA PRO A 55 -0.61 2.88 18.07
C PRO A 55 0.86 2.43 18.03
N GLY A 56 1.19 1.40 18.79
CA GLY A 56 2.54 0.81 18.80
C GLY A 56 2.90 0.14 17.47
N ALA A 57 1.97 -0.62 16.89
CA ALA A 57 2.15 -1.21 15.56
C ALA A 57 2.28 -0.14 14.46
N ALA A 58 1.50 0.94 14.55
CA ALA A 58 1.58 2.06 13.61
C ALA A 58 2.90 2.83 13.73
N ALA A 59 3.39 3.09 14.94
CA ALA A 59 4.69 3.70 15.18
C ALA A 59 5.84 2.83 14.63
N ALA A 60 5.81 1.53 14.91
CA ALA A 60 6.80 0.59 14.38
C ALA A 60 6.82 0.57 12.84
N ALA A 61 5.65 0.65 12.19
CA ALA A 61 5.56 0.75 10.74
C ALA A 61 6.10 2.08 10.19
N ARG A 62 5.88 3.21 10.87
CA ARG A 62 6.47 4.52 10.49
C ARG A 62 8.00 4.51 10.58
N GLU A 63 8.56 3.87 11.60
CA GLU A 63 10.01 3.82 11.83
C GLU A 63 10.72 2.81 10.93
N ALA A 64 10.05 1.73 10.55
CA ALA A 64 10.63 0.68 9.74
C ALA A 64 11.10 1.17 8.36
N ARG A 65 12.21 0.60 7.87
CA ARG A 65 12.83 0.89 6.58
C ARG A 65 13.03 -0.39 5.78
N ASP A 66 13.17 -0.25 4.47
CA ASP A 66 13.45 -1.36 3.54
C ASP A 66 12.55 -2.59 3.79
N ARG A 67 13.15 -3.78 3.89
CA ARG A 67 12.41 -5.04 4.15
C ARG A 67 11.71 -5.06 5.51
N GLN A 68 12.20 -4.32 6.50
CA GLN A 68 11.51 -4.26 7.80
C GLN A 68 10.17 -3.55 7.68
N ARG A 69 10.02 -2.63 6.70
CA ARG A 69 8.76 -1.92 6.46
C ARG A 69 7.64 -2.88 6.10
N GLU A 70 7.90 -3.84 5.21
CA GLU A 70 6.90 -4.84 4.79
C GLU A 70 6.40 -5.69 5.96
N LEU A 71 7.34 -6.11 6.83
CA LEU A 71 7.03 -6.89 8.03
C LEU A 71 6.20 -6.10 9.03
N ALA A 72 6.56 -4.83 9.26
CA ALA A 72 5.85 -3.95 10.17
C ALA A 72 4.43 -3.62 9.68
N GLU A 73 4.26 -3.30 8.39
CA GLU A 73 2.95 -3.07 7.78
C GLU A 73 2.06 -4.33 7.82
N SER A 74 2.65 -5.51 7.62
CA SER A 74 1.93 -6.78 7.76
C SER A 74 1.54 -7.07 9.22
N ALA A 75 2.39 -6.69 10.18
CA ALA A 75 2.05 -6.80 11.61
C ALA A 75 0.90 -5.86 11.99
N LEU A 76 0.88 -4.64 11.45
CA LEU A 76 -0.25 -3.73 11.61
C LEU A 76 -1.53 -4.32 11.02
N SER A 77 -1.47 -4.92 9.82
CA SER A 77 -2.64 -5.59 9.23
C SER A 77 -3.22 -6.68 10.12
N ARG A 78 -2.35 -7.52 10.70
CA ARG A 78 -2.79 -8.57 11.64
C ARG A 78 -3.39 -7.98 12.92
N THR A 79 -2.79 -6.91 13.43
CA THR A 79 -3.28 -6.22 14.64
C THR A 79 -4.65 -5.58 14.40
N LEU A 80 -4.84 -4.91 13.26
CA LEU A 80 -6.14 -4.36 12.84
C LEU A 80 -7.19 -5.46 12.71
N ARG A 81 -6.85 -6.59 12.10
CA ARG A 81 -7.77 -7.72 11.96
C ARG A 81 -8.19 -8.28 13.31
N ALA A 82 -7.22 -8.53 14.20
CA ALA A 82 -7.50 -9.03 15.55
C ALA A 82 -8.35 -8.05 16.37
N ALA A 83 -8.10 -6.74 16.26
CA ALA A 83 -8.88 -5.72 16.95
C ALA A 83 -10.34 -5.68 16.48
N LEU A 84 -10.57 -5.91 15.18
CA LEU A 84 -11.89 -5.82 14.55
C LEU A 84 -12.68 -7.13 14.59
N GLU A 85 -12.02 -8.27 14.81
CA GLU A 85 -12.68 -9.56 15.01
C GLU A 85 -13.28 -9.73 16.40
N SER A 86 -12.90 -8.90 17.38
CA SER A 86 -13.49 -8.93 18.73
C SER A 86 -14.85 -8.22 18.74
N PRO A 87 -15.99 -8.94 18.83
CA PRO A 87 -17.30 -8.31 18.83
C PRO A 87 -17.46 -7.46 20.10
N GLY A 88 -17.63 -6.14 19.91
CA GLY A 88 -17.99 -5.21 20.97
C GLY A 88 -19.51 -5.03 21.09
N PRO A 89 -19.99 -4.31 22.12
CA PRO A 89 -21.38 -3.88 22.20
C PRO A 89 -21.83 -3.14 20.94
N ALA A 90 -23.10 -3.23 20.56
CA ALA A 90 -23.61 -2.56 19.36
C ALA A 90 -23.38 -1.04 19.38
N GLU A 91 -23.56 -0.41 20.54
CA GLU A 91 -23.32 1.03 20.78
C GLU A 91 -21.88 1.45 20.47
N ARG A 92 -20.90 0.59 20.78
CA ARG A 92 -19.49 0.81 20.47
C ARG A 92 -19.24 0.78 18.97
N SER A 93 -19.85 -0.19 18.27
CA SER A 93 -19.73 -0.29 16.81
C SER A 93 -20.33 0.93 16.09
N GLU A 94 -21.42 1.49 16.63
CA GLU A 94 -22.04 2.71 16.09
C GLU A 94 -21.17 3.96 16.34
N LEU A 95 -20.62 4.11 17.54
CA LEU A 95 -19.68 5.18 17.88
C LEU A 95 -18.43 5.16 16.99
N LEU A 96 -17.89 3.97 16.71
CA LEU A 96 -16.66 3.79 15.93
C LEU A 96 -16.88 3.75 14.42
N ARG A 97 -18.13 3.72 13.96
CA ARG A 97 -18.50 3.66 12.55
C ARG A 97 -17.70 4.60 11.62
N PRO A 98 -17.53 5.90 11.92
CA PRO A 98 -16.72 6.78 11.06
C PRO A 98 -15.26 6.34 10.96
N HIS A 99 -14.64 5.92 12.06
CA HIS A 99 -13.26 5.44 12.08
C HIS A 99 -13.10 4.08 11.38
N LEU A 100 -14.10 3.20 11.49
CA LEU A 100 -14.11 1.91 10.79
C LEU A 100 -14.18 2.11 9.27
N ILE A 101 -15.02 3.03 8.79
CA ILE A 101 -15.10 3.40 7.37
C ILE A 101 -13.76 3.96 6.89
N GLU A 102 -13.12 4.82 7.69
CA GLU A 102 -11.84 5.42 7.34
C GLU A 102 -10.72 4.37 7.25
N VAL A 103 -10.65 3.44 8.22
CA VAL A 103 -9.70 2.32 8.20
C VAL A 103 -9.93 1.42 6.99
N GLU A 104 -11.19 1.14 6.64
CA GLU A 104 -11.52 0.35 5.46
C GLU A 104 -11.09 1.04 4.16
N ALA A 105 -11.38 2.34 4.03
CA ALA A 105 -10.99 3.15 2.89
C ALA A 105 -9.46 3.21 2.75
N ALA A 106 -8.75 3.40 3.86
CA ALA A 106 -7.29 3.41 3.88
C ALA A 106 -6.70 2.05 3.49
N ALA A 107 -7.25 0.94 4.00
CA ALA A 107 -6.81 -0.41 3.63
C ALA A 107 -7.00 -0.68 2.12
N LYS A 108 -8.16 -0.32 1.56
CA LYS A 108 -8.41 -0.40 0.11
C LYS A 108 -7.43 0.48 -0.69
N GLY A 109 -7.16 1.70 -0.21
CA GLY A 109 -6.20 2.61 -0.81
C GLY A 109 -4.79 2.03 -0.88
N VAL A 110 -4.33 1.37 0.18
CA VAL A 110 -3.03 0.67 0.22
C VAL A 110 -2.99 -0.47 -0.79
N HIS A 111 -4.03 -1.30 -0.85
CA HIS A 111 -4.11 -2.40 -1.81
C HIS A 111 -4.01 -1.90 -3.27
N MET A 112 -4.75 -0.84 -3.61
CA MET A 112 -4.70 -0.22 -4.93
C MET A 112 -3.32 0.35 -5.23
N ALA A 113 -2.74 1.12 -4.30
CA ALA A 113 -1.44 1.74 -4.49
C ALA A 113 -0.32 0.71 -4.66
N ARG A 114 -0.34 -0.38 -3.88
CA ARG A 114 0.59 -1.50 -4.02
C ARG A 114 0.48 -2.16 -5.39
N THR A 115 -0.74 -2.39 -5.87
CA THR A 115 -0.98 -2.96 -7.19
C THR A 115 -0.43 -2.08 -8.30
N PHE A 116 -0.65 -0.76 -8.23
CA PHE A 116 -0.10 0.19 -9.19
C PHE A 116 1.43 0.28 -9.15
N TYR A 117 2.03 0.30 -7.96
CA TYR A 117 3.48 0.27 -7.77
C TYR A 117 4.08 -1.00 -8.37
N ASN A 118 3.58 -2.18 -8.00
CA ASN A 118 4.07 -3.45 -8.51
C ASN A 118 3.89 -3.57 -10.03
N GLY A 119 2.81 -3.02 -10.59
CA GLY A 119 2.63 -2.89 -12.03
C GLY A 119 3.71 -2.02 -12.69
N ALA A 120 4.02 -0.85 -12.12
CA ALA A 120 5.07 0.03 -12.62
C ALA A 120 6.47 -0.62 -12.52
N VAL A 121 6.74 -1.36 -11.44
CA VAL A 121 7.96 -2.15 -11.27
C VAL A 121 8.05 -3.25 -12.33
N ALA A 122 6.98 -4.02 -12.56
CA ALA A 122 6.94 -5.06 -13.58
C ALA A 122 7.21 -4.51 -14.99
N ASP A 123 6.59 -3.37 -15.33
CA ASP A 123 6.81 -2.68 -16.61
C ASP A 123 8.27 -2.24 -16.76
N THR A 124 8.86 -1.69 -15.70
CA THR A 124 10.27 -1.24 -15.69
C THR A 124 11.24 -2.42 -15.81
N ARG A 125 11.02 -3.52 -15.08
CA ARG A 125 11.83 -4.74 -15.16
C ARG A 125 11.72 -5.38 -16.55
N ARG A 126 10.52 -5.44 -17.15
CA ARG A 126 10.30 -5.94 -18.52
C ARG A 126 11.03 -5.07 -19.55
N ALA A 127 10.95 -3.74 -19.42
CA ALA A 127 11.66 -2.82 -20.30
C ALA A 127 13.18 -2.98 -20.23
N ARG A 128 13.74 -3.15 -19.02
CA ARG A 128 15.19 -3.39 -18.81
C ARG A 128 15.68 -4.74 -19.32
N ARG A 129 14.84 -5.78 -19.31
CA ARG A 129 15.16 -7.11 -19.87
C ARG A 129 15.19 -7.14 -21.41
N SER A 130 14.71 -6.09 -22.08
CA SER A 130 14.84 -5.94 -23.53
C SER A 130 16.31 -6.02 -23.94
N ARG A 131 16.68 -6.95 -24.82
CA ARG A 131 18.06 -7.20 -25.30
C ARG A 131 18.82 -5.91 -25.65
N LEU A 132 18.10 -4.93 -26.18
CA LEU A 132 18.62 -3.62 -26.58
C LEU A 132 19.13 -2.75 -25.42
N VAL A 133 18.52 -2.78 -24.22
CA VAL A 133 19.05 -2.04 -23.06
C VAL A 133 20.37 -2.65 -22.58
N ARG A 134 20.49 -3.98 -22.69
CA ARG A 134 21.69 -4.74 -22.36
C ARG A 134 22.83 -4.47 -23.36
N THR A 135 22.53 -4.41 -24.66
CA THR A 135 23.52 -4.14 -25.72
C THR A 135 24.09 -2.73 -25.64
N PHE A 136 23.27 -1.72 -25.30
CA PHE A 136 23.71 -0.32 -25.31
C PHE A 136 24.16 0.23 -23.94
N ARG A 137 24.20 -0.58 -22.87
CA ARG A 137 24.56 -0.17 -21.48
C ARG A 137 23.84 1.09 -20.97
N LEU A 138 22.66 1.39 -21.51
CA LEU A 138 21.88 2.60 -21.21
C LEU A 138 21.18 2.56 -19.84
N ALA A 139 21.20 1.42 -19.15
CA ALA A 139 20.59 1.27 -17.83
C ALA A 139 21.43 1.89 -16.69
N GLY A 140 22.71 2.18 -16.93
CA GLY A 140 23.64 2.54 -15.86
C GLY A 140 23.67 1.50 -14.73
N THR A 141 24.22 1.88 -13.58
CA THR A 141 24.30 1.08 -12.33
C THR A 141 23.06 1.16 -11.46
N ALA A 142 21.98 1.84 -11.90
CA ALA A 142 20.78 1.97 -11.08
C ALA A 142 20.15 0.59 -10.79
N SER A 143 19.99 0.28 -9.49
CA SER A 143 19.35 -0.93 -8.98
C SER A 143 17.95 -1.09 -9.56
N LEU A 144 17.55 -2.33 -9.85
CA LEU A 144 16.18 -2.61 -10.28
C LEU A 144 15.24 -2.35 -9.09
N PRO A 145 14.08 -1.70 -9.30
CA PRO A 145 13.10 -1.56 -8.25
C PRO A 145 12.56 -2.94 -7.86
N ASP A 146 12.39 -3.14 -6.56
CA ASP A 146 11.87 -4.37 -5.98
C ASP A 146 10.35 -4.28 -5.77
N PHE A 147 9.68 -5.43 -5.77
CA PHE A 147 8.25 -5.49 -5.49
C PHE A 147 7.99 -5.20 -4.01
N PHE A 148 6.83 -4.62 -3.72
CA PHE A 148 6.36 -4.42 -2.36
C PHE A 148 5.30 -5.46 -2.00
N GLU A 149 5.61 -6.30 -1.02
CA GLU A 149 4.74 -7.40 -0.57
C GLU A 149 4.34 -7.19 0.90
N ILE A 150 3.05 -7.01 1.14
CA ILE A 150 2.48 -6.89 2.49
C ILE A 150 1.18 -7.67 2.56
N ASP A 151 0.84 -8.17 3.76
CA ASP A 151 -0.53 -8.59 4.03
C ASP A 151 -1.42 -7.35 4.01
N ASP A 152 -2.25 -7.21 2.98
CA ASP A 152 -3.20 -6.11 2.79
C ASP A 152 -4.65 -6.60 2.76
N GLN A 153 -4.92 -7.81 3.27
CA GLN A 153 -6.30 -8.29 3.33
C GLN A 153 -7.13 -7.34 4.19
N PRO A 154 -8.21 -6.76 3.66
CA PRO A 154 -9.05 -5.85 4.41
C PRO A 154 -9.63 -6.59 5.61
N PRO A 155 -9.68 -5.95 6.79
CA PRO A 155 -10.38 -6.55 7.92
C PRO A 155 -11.84 -6.77 7.55
N ARG A 156 -12.42 -7.91 7.95
CA ARG A 156 -13.85 -8.18 7.74
C ARG A 156 -14.65 -7.29 8.70
N ILE A 157 -15.03 -6.11 8.24
CA ILE A 157 -15.95 -5.27 8.99
C ILE A 157 -17.35 -5.86 8.82
N LEU A 158 -17.82 -6.57 9.84
CA LEU A 158 -19.13 -7.22 9.91
C LEU A 158 -20.33 -6.24 9.92
N LEU A 159 -20.14 -4.99 9.48
CA LEU A 159 -21.17 -3.95 9.46
C LEU A 159 -22.05 -3.96 8.19
N LEU A 160 -21.76 -4.83 7.22
CA LEU A 160 -22.54 -4.96 5.98
C LEU A 160 -23.34 -6.27 5.92
N HIS A 161 -24.08 -6.61 6.97
CA HIS A 161 -25.32 -7.37 6.77
C HIS A 161 -26.43 -6.40 6.33
N VAL A 162 -26.35 -5.94 5.07
CA VAL A 162 -27.53 -5.46 4.37
C VAL A 162 -28.30 -6.73 3.97
N GLY A 163 -29.49 -6.90 4.53
CA GLY A 163 -30.37 -8.03 4.26
C GLY A 163 -30.70 -8.17 2.76
N PRO A 164 -31.18 -9.35 2.33
CA PRO A 164 -31.55 -9.58 0.95
C PRO A 164 -32.86 -8.86 0.61
N ASP A 165 -32.77 -7.67 0.01
CA ASP A 165 -33.93 -7.05 -0.64
C ASP A 165 -33.86 -7.28 -2.16
N THR A 166 -34.38 -8.43 -2.56
CA THR A 166 -34.97 -8.64 -3.89
C THR A 166 -36.49 -8.49 -3.77
N PRO A 167 -37.10 -7.68 -4.62
CA PRO A 167 -38.32 -8.10 -5.32
C PRO A 167 -37.98 -8.67 -6.70
#